data_AF-A0A350IZB0-F1
#
_entry.id   AF-A0A350IZB0-F1
#
_cell.length_a   1.000
_cell.length_b   1.000
_cell.length_c   1.000
_cell.angle_alpha   90.00
_cell.angle_beta   90.00
_cell.angle_gamma   90.00
#
_symmetry.space_group_name_H-M   'P 1'
#
loop_
_entity.id
_entity.type
_entity.pdbx_description
1 polymer ?
#
loop_
_entity_poly.entity_id
_entity_poly.type
_entity_poly.pdbx_seq_one_letter_code
_entity_poly.pdbx_strand_id
1 'polypeptide(L)'
;MTETVFDTENTMIQLVMVLKLTELRCDQLPSLQYENLEDYLRQYLWKREVPSQLNQAVDAVLSVTANDIVRFMATKSVINSRHETLSDYADLIRRN
;
A
#
# COMPACT_ATOMS: atom_id res chain seq x y z
N MET A 1 -4.80 -16.37 -16.84
CA MET A 1 -4.17 -15.05 -17.06
C MET A 1 -3.18 -14.87 -15.94
N THR A 2 -1.89 -14.89 -16.24
CA THR A 2 -0.83 -14.65 -15.24
C THR A 2 -0.84 -13.17 -14.90
N GLU A 3 -1.32 -12.79 -13.71
CA GLU A 3 -1.09 -11.45 -13.17
C GLU A 3 0.44 -11.24 -13.12
N THR A 4 0.95 -10.38 -13.98
CA THR A 4 2.35 -9.96 -13.96
C THR A 4 2.52 -9.04 -12.75
N VAL A 5 2.73 -9.64 -11.58
CA VAL A 5 3.08 -8.91 -10.36
C VAL A 5 4.55 -8.52 -10.49
N PHE A 6 4.84 -7.22 -10.42
CA PHE A 6 6.21 -6.75 -10.40
C PHE A 6 6.90 -7.24 -9.11
N ASP A 7 8.13 -7.71 -9.24
CA ASP A 7 8.87 -8.29 -8.13
C ASP A 7 9.29 -7.22 -7.11
N THR A 8 8.48 -7.06 -6.07
CA THR A 8 8.77 -6.18 -4.93
C THR A 8 9.87 -6.73 -4.01
N GLU A 9 10.32 -7.97 -4.20
CA GLU A 9 11.47 -8.55 -3.48
C GLU A 9 12.82 -8.16 -4.11
N ASN A 10 12.80 -7.41 -5.21
CA ASN A 10 14.02 -6.86 -5.78
C ASN A 10 14.70 -5.93 -4.76
N THR A 11 15.95 -6.26 -4.38
CA THR A 11 16.72 -5.52 -3.37
C THR A 11 16.85 -4.03 -3.67
N MET A 12 16.94 -3.65 -4.95
CA MET A 12 17.04 -2.25 -5.35
C MET A 12 15.73 -1.50 -5.08
N ILE A 13 14.59 -2.16 -5.29
CA ILE A 13 13.27 -1.60 -4.99
C ILE A 13 13.07 -1.49 -3.48
N GLN A 14 13.48 -2.50 -2.71
CA GLN A 14 13.45 -2.45 -1.25
C GLN A 14 14.27 -1.27 -0.72
N LEU A 15 15.47 -1.05 -1.25
CA LEU A 15 16.29 0.10 -0.87
C LEU A 15 15.58 1.43 -1.18
N VAL A 16 15.01 1.56 -2.38
CA VAL A 16 14.28 2.78 -2.78
C VAL A 16 13.03 3.00 -1.93
N MET A 17 12.32 1.94 -1.57
CA MET A 17 11.19 2.02 -0.63
C MET A 17 11.64 2.52 0.75
N VAL A 18 12.77 2.05 1.27
CA VAL A 18 13.32 2.54 2.56
C VAL A 18 13.72 4.01 2.49
N LEU A 19 14.35 4.44 1.39
CA LEU A 19 14.68 5.84 1.17
C LEU A 19 13.42 6.71 1.13
N LYS A 20 12.42 6.28 0.35
CA LYS A 20 11.17 7.00 0.23
C LYS A 20 10.37 7.04 1.53
N LEU A 21 10.36 5.93 2.27
CA LEU A 21 9.74 5.83 3.59
C LEU A 21 10.37 6.84 4.55
N THR A 22 11.70 6.95 4.55
CA THR A 22 12.43 7.90 5.40
C THR A 22 12.06 9.34 5.05
N GLU A 23 12.05 9.69 3.75
CA GLU A 23 11.62 11.01 3.27
C GLU A 23 10.20 11.35 3.76
N LEU A 24 9.24 10.46 3.51
CA LEU A 24 7.83 10.67 3.89
C LEU A 24 7.66 10.80 5.41
N ARG A 25 8.43 10.06 6.21
CA ARG A 25 8.41 10.13 7.68
C ARG A 25 8.92 11.46 8.20
N CYS A 26 10.01 11.97 7.63
CA CYS A 26 10.61 13.23 8.06
C CYS A 26 9.68 14.41 7.79
N ASP A 27 8.98 14.41 6.66
CA ASP A 27 8.26 15.61 6.22
C ASP A 27 6.80 15.63 6.68
N GLN A 28 6.07 14.51 6.55
CA GLN A 28 4.59 14.56 6.55
C GLN A 28 3.92 13.41 7.32
N LEU A 29 4.55 12.23 7.42
CA LEU A 29 3.92 11.01 7.94
C LEU A 29 4.83 10.26 8.93
N PRO A 30 5.09 10.81 10.13
CA PRO A 30 6.07 10.23 11.06
C PRO A 30 5.73 8.82 11.54
N SER A 31 4.45 8.43 11.52
CA SER A 31 3.97 7.09 11.89
C SER A 31 3.88 6.10 10.73
N LEU A 32 4.27 6.48 9.51
CA LEU A 32 4.18 5.60 8.34
C LEU A 32 5.06 4.37 8.54
N GLN A 33 4.51 3.17 8.38
CA GLN A 33 5.26 1.92 8.47
C GLN A 33 5.65 1.40 7.08
N TYR A 34 6.66 0.54 7.03
CA TYR A 34 7.15 0.00 5.76
C TYR A 34 6.06 -0.82 5.06
N GLU A 35 5.33 -1.62 5.84
CA GLU A 35 4.22 -2.47 5.42
C GLU A 35 3.10 -1.65 4.75
N ASN A 36 2.86 -0.43 5.22
CA ASN A 36 1.85 0.46 4.62
C ASN A 36 2.26 0.92 3.22
N LEU A 37 3.55 1.23 3.03
CA LEU A 37 4.10 1.63 1.73
C LEU A 37 4.16 0.43 0.79
N GLU A 38 4.58 -0.73 1.27
CA GLU A 38 4.60 -1.98 0.51
C GLU A 38 3.20 -2.38 0.05
N ASP A 39 2.21 -2.33 0.95
CA ASP A 39 0.81 -2.57 0.63
C ASP A 39 0.30 -1.61 -0.43
N TYR A 40 0.62 -0.32 -0.32
CA TYR A 40 0.26 0.67 -1.32
C TYR A 40 0.83 0.31 -2.70
N LEU A 41 2.10 -0.07 -2.76
CA LEU A 41 2.75 -0.43 -4.02
C LEU A 41 2.12 -1.68 -4.64
N ARG A 42 1.99 -2.76 -3.87
CA ARG A 42 1.41 -4.04 -4.33
C ARG A 42 -0.08 -3.91 -4.69
N GLN A 43 -0.87 -3.24 -3.86
CA GLN A 43 -2.33 -3.24 -3.99
C GLN A 43 -2.87 -2.09 -4.85
N TYR A 44 -2.11 -1.02 -5.04
CA TYR A 44 -2.56 0.16 -5.79
C TYR A 44 -1.61 0.54 -6.92
N LEU A 45 -0.34 0.83 -6.65
CA LEU A 45 0.55 1.39 -7.67
C LEU A 45 0.76 0.42 -8.84
N TRP A 46 1.16 -0.82 -8.55
CA TRP A 46 1.44 -1.84 -9.57
C TRP A 46 0.18 -2.42 -10.21
N LYS A 47 -1.00 -2.26 -9.57
CA LYS A 47 -2.27 -2.62 -10.21
C LYS A 47 -2.68 -1.64 -11.30
N ARG A 48 -2.28 -0.37 -11.18
CA ARG A 48 -2.57 0.65 -12.20
C ARG A 48 -1.63 0.54 -13.38
N GLU A 49 -0.35 0.38 -13.10
CA GLU A 49 0.68 0.26 -14.12
C GLU A 49 1.83 -0.60 -13.61
N VAL A 50 2.05 -1.74 -14.27
CA VAL A 50 3.17 -2.63 -13.96
C VAL A 50 4.40 -2.11 -14.72
N PRO A 51 5.47 -1.68 -14.03
CA PRO A 51 6.65 -1.16 -14.71
C PRO A 51 7.34 -2.28 -15.49
N SER A 52 7.78 -1.95 -16.71
CA SER A 52 8.45 -2.91 -17.61
C SER A 52 9.95 -3.04 -17.31
N GLN A 53 10.53 -2.06 -16.61
CA GLN A 53 11.95 -1.95 -16.31
C GLN A 53 12.17 -1.44 -14.89
N LEU A 54 13.35 -1.74 -14.33
CA LEU A 54 13.70 -1.37 -12.95
C LEU A 54 13.69 0.14 -12.73
N ASN A 55 14.24 0.93 -13.66
CA ASN A 55 14.26 2.39 -13.54
C ASN A 55 12.85 2.99 -13.48
N GLN A 56 11.91 2.47 -14.29
CA GLN A 56 10.51 2.90 -14.24
C GLN A 56 9.88 2.59 -12.88
N ALA A 57 10.20 1.43 -12.30
CA ALA A 57 9.73 1.07 -10.96
C ALA A 57 10.32 1.99 -9.88
N VAL A 58 11.61 2.31 -9.97
CA VAL A 58 12.28 3.25 -9.06
C VAL A 58 11.65 4.63 -9.14
N ASP A 59 11.48 5.17 -10.35
CA ASP A 59 10.87 6.48 -10.58
C ASP A 59 9.43 6.52 -10.04
N ALA A 60 8.66 5.45 -10.27
CA ALA A 60 7.31 5.33 -9.76
C ALA A 60 7.26 5.32 -8.22
N VAL A 61 8.16 4.59 -7.54
CA VAL A 61 8.24 4.59 -6.07
C VAL A 61 8.65 5.97 -5.55
N LEU A 62 9.64 6.63 -6.16
CA LEU A 62 10.09 7.95 -5.73
C LEU A 62 9.03 9.04 -5.95
N SER A 63 8.16 8.88 -6.95
CA SER A 63 7.06 9.80 -7.25
C SER A 63 5.90 9.75 -6.25
N VAL A 64 5.86 8.74 -5.37
CA VAL A 64 4.79 8.57 -4.38
C VAL A 64 4.73 9.75 -3.42
N THR A 65 3.54 10.31 -3.21
CA THR A 65 3.36 11.42 -2.27
C THR A 65 2.70 10.95 -0.97
N ALA A 66 2.84 11.75 0.10
CA ALA A 66 2.15 11.48 1.37
C ALA A 66 0.62 11.42 1.19
N ASN A 67 0.06 12.26 0.31
CA ASN A 67 -1.37 12.29 0.03
C ASN A 67 -1.86 10.98 -0.60
N ASP A 68 -1.06 10.37 -1.49
CA ASP A 68 -1.41 9.07 -2.09
C ASP A 68 -1.52 7.98 -1.03
N ILE A 69 -0.56 7.96 -0.10
CA ILE A 69 -0.53 7.01 1.02
C ILE A 69 -1.71 7.23 1.97
N VAL A 70 -1.99 8.47 2.37
CA VAL A 70 -3.12 8.78 3.25
C VAL A 70 -4.44 8.37 2.60
N ARG A 71 -4.62 8.67 1.32
CA ARG A 71 -5.81 8.29 0.56
C ARG A 71 -5.99 6.78 0.50
N PHE A 72 -4.90 6.05 0.29
CA PHE A 72 -4.91 4.58 0.30
C PHE A 72 -5.28 4.02 1.67
N MET A 73 -4.65 4.51 2.74
CA MET A 73 -4.94 4.06 4.10
C MET A 73 -6.40 4.35 4.51
N ALA A 74 -6.92 5.53 4.18
CA ALA A 74 -8.31 5.89 4.43
C ALA A 74 -9.26 4.95 3.68
N THR A 75 -8.97 4.65 2.41
CA THR A 75 -9.77 3.72 1.60
C THR A 75 -9.75 2.31 2.18
N LYS A 76 -8.57 1.81 2.57
CA LYS A 76 -8.38 0.50 3.19
C LYS A 76 -9.14 0.40 4.53
N SER A 77 -9.08 1.44 5.36
CA SER A 77 -9.82 1.51 6.62
C SER A 77 -11.34 1.46 6.40
N VAL A 78 -11.88 2.22 5.44
CA VAL A 78 -13.32 2.17 5.10
C VAL A 78 -13.74 0.79 4.63
N ILE A 79 -12.94 0.12 3.80
CA ILE A 79 -13.22 -1.23 3.32
C ILE A 79 -13.20 -2.24 4.48
N ASN A 80 -12.18 -2.19 5.33
CA ASN A 80 -12.07 -3.08 6.49
C ASN A 80 -13.24 -2.90 7.45
N SER A 81 -13.59 -1.65 7.80
CA SER A 81 -14.74 -1.37 8.67
C SER A 81 -16.07 -1.89 8.09
N ARG A 82 -16.24 -1.87 6.76
CA ARG A 82 -17.42 -2.47 6.09
C ARG A 82 -17.44 -4.00 6.15
N HIS A 83 -16.27 -4.64 6.12
CA HIS A 83 -16.17 -6.10 6.24
C HIS A 83 -16.39 -6.59 7.68
N GLU A 84 -15.94 -5.82 8.67
CA GLU A 84 -16.13 -6.11 10.10
C GLU A 84 -17.61 -5.93 10.54
N THR A 85 -18.35 -4.98 9.96
CA THR A 85 -19.71 -4.62 10.46
C THR A 85 -20.85 -5.59 10.15
N LEU A 86 -20.70 -6.57 9.25
CA LEU A 86 -21.80 -7.51 8.94
C LEU A 86 -21.60 -8.90 9.54
N SER A 87 -20.38 -9.41 9.56
CA SER A 87 -20.08 -10.76 10.03
C SER A 87 -19.98 -10.83 11.56
N ASP A 88 -19.37 -9.82 12.19
CA ASP A 88 -19.18 -9.81 13.65
C ASP A 88 -20.48 -9.54 14.43
N TYR A 89 -21.49 -8.99 13.75
CA TYR A 89 -22.83 -8.81 14.33
C TYR A 89 -23.75 -10.01 14.10
N ALA A 90 -23.44 -10.91 13.15
CA ALA A 90 -24.25 -12.11 12.93
C ALA A 90 -24.22 -13.04 14.15
N ASP A 91 -23.08 -13.14 14.83
CA ASP A 91 -22.93 -13.93 16.05
C ASP A 91 -23.65 -13.31 17.26
N LEU A 92 -23.79 -11.98 17.29
CA LEU A 92 -24.57 -11.26 18.30
C LEU A 92 -26.08 -11.37 18.04
N ILE A 93 -26.51 -11.39 16.78
CA ILE A 93 -27.92 -11.52 16.38
C ILE A 93 -28.42 -12.96 16.54
N ARG A 94 -27.54 -13.96 16.39
CA ARG A 94 -27.92 -15.40 16.50
C ARG A 94 -28.06 -15.90 17.94
N ARG A 95 -27.68 -15.10 18.94
CA ARG A 95 -27.71 -15.45 20.36
C ARG A 95 -28.90 -14.85 21.14
N ASN A 96 -29.97 -14.46 20.44
CA ASN A 96 -31.29 -14.16 21.01
C ASN A 96 -32.34 -15.08 20.40
#